data_AF-A0A8H7RM20-F1
#
_entry.id   AF-A0A8H7RM20-F1
#
_cell.length_a   1.000
_cell.length_b   1.000
_cell.length_c   1.000
_cell.angle_alpha   90.00
_cell.angle_beta   90.00
_cell.angle_gamma   90.00
#
_symmetry.space_group_name_H-M   'P 1'
#
loop_
_entity.id
_entity.type
_entity.pdbx_description
1 polymer ?
#
loop_
_entity_poly.entity_id
_entity_poly.type
_entity_poly.pdbx_seq_one_letter_code
_entity_poly.pdbx_strand_id
1 'polypeptide(L)'
;MGKAEEETMNNPFIPKNSELHALTRAEEENCYKDMKAKALEACQLPIKDFVTCSKEHNVTVMWTCRTKLKTMNNCLNERTSQAELDKLMLAKLAKKRSEMN
;
A
#
# COMPACT_ATOMS: atom_id res chain seq x y z
N MET A 1 15.92 25.81 1.36
CA MET A 1 15.65 25.66 2.82
C MET A 1 14.36 24.86 2.98
N GLY A 2 14.42 23.54 2.80
CA GLY A 2 13.30 22.66 3.07
C GLY A 2 13.53 22.00 4.42
N LYS A 3 12.70 22.32 5.41
CA LYS A 3 12.72 21.59 6.69
C LYS A 3 12.12 20.21 6.44
N ALA A 4 12.91 19.19 6.70
CA ALA A 4 12.41 17.85 6.99
C ALA A 4 11.64 17.95 8.31
N GLU A 5 10.32 17.83 8.25
CA GLU A 5 9.49 17.69 9.45
C GLU A 5 9.53 16.22 9.86
N GLU A 6 10.49 15.89 10.74
CA GLU A 6 10.35 14.78 11.68
C GLU A 6 9.25 15.17 12.68
N GLU A 7 8.02 14.75 12.39
CA GLU A 7 6.95 14.76 13.40
C GLU A 7 7.27 13.68 14.45
N THR A 8 7.98 14.08 15.48
CA THR A 8 8.22 13.26 16.65
C THR A 8 6.89 12.97 17.35
N MET A 9 6.38 11.75 17.21
CA MET A 9 5.32 11.21 18.06
C MET A 9 5.84 11.06 19.49
N ASN A 10 5.84 12.15 20.27
CA ASN A 10 6.17 12.11 21.70
C ASN A 10 4.88 12.03 22.51
N ASN A 11 4.41 10.81 22.77
CA ASN A 11 3.40 10.57 23.80
C ASN A 11 4.10 10.54 25.18
N PRO A 12 3.83 11.48 26.10
CA PRO A 12 4.50 11.57 27.40
C PRO A 12 4.31 10.36 28.32
N PHE A 13 3.35 9.48 28.00
CA PHE A 13 3.00 8.29 28.79
C PHE A 13 3.71 7.00 28.35
N ILE A 14 4.48 7.02 27.25
CA ILE A 14 5.19 5.84 26.77
C ILE A 14 6.67 5.96 27.15
N PRO A 15 7.23 5.06 27.97
CA PRO A 15 8.65 5.08 28.30
C PRO A 15 9.47 4.87 27.02
N LYS A 16 10.43 5.76 26.79
CA LYS A 16 11.26 5.88 25.57
C LYS A 16 12.15 4.64 25.27
N ASN A 17 12.19 3.68 26.18
CA ASN A 17 13.07 2.50 26.16
C ASN A 17 12.31 1.17 25.98
N SER A 18 11.19 1.15 25.26
CA SER A 18 10.53 -0.12 24.93
C SER A 18 11.19 -0.73 23.69
N GLU A 19 12.06 -1.71 23.88
CA GLU A 19 12.89 -2.36 22.84
C GLU A 19 12.06 -3.13 21.77
N LEU A 20 10.74 -3.16 21.89
CA LEU A 20 9.81 -3.77 20.93
C LEU A 20 8.57 -2.89 20.75
N HIS A 21 8.72 -1.76 20.06
CA HIS A 21 7.56 -1.00 19.61
C HIS A 21 6.98 -1.59 18.32
N ALA A 22 5.65 -1.75 18.31
CA ALA A 22 4.88 -2.02 17.09
C ALA A 22 5.17 -0.93 16.03
N LEU A 23 4.91 -1.24 14.75
CA LEU A 23 4.96 -0.19 13.72
C LEU A 23 4.06 0.97 14.15
N THR A 24 4.58 2.16 14.01
CA THR A 24 3.77 3.37 14.10
C THR A 24 2.77 3.40 12.95
N ARG A 25 1.63 4.06 13.15
CA ARG A 25 0.60 4.20 12.11
C ARG A 25 1.15 4.71 10.78
N ALA A 26 2.11 5.63 10.81
CA ALA A 26 2.76 6.14 9.61
C ALA A 26 3.59 5.07 8.88
N GLU A 27 4.31 4.21 9.62
CA GLU A 27 5.04 3.08 9.05
C GLU A 27 4.09 2.03 8.45
N GLU A 28 2.95 1.78 9.10
CA GLU A 28 1.89 0.89 8.59
C GLU A 28 1.27 1.43 7.29
N GLU A 29 0.92 2.72 7.26
CA GLU A 29 0.40 3.38 6.05
C GLU A 29 1.43 3.39 4.92
N ASN A 30 2.72 3.56 5.21
CA ASN A 30 3.78 3.44 4.21
C ASN A 30 3.89 2.02 3.67
N CYS A 31 3.78 1.00 4.52
CA CYS A 31 3.73 -0.39 4.09
C CYS A 31 2.56 -0.65 3.12
N TYR A 32 1.39 -0.08 3.43
CA TYR A 32 0.21 -0.17 2.59
C TYR A 32 0.37 0.55 1.25
N LYS A 33 1.01 1.72 1.23
CA LYS A 33 1.36 2.46 0.00
C LYS A 33 2.34 1.67 -0.86
N ASP A 34 3.39 1.11 -0.25
CA ASP A 34 4.39 0.27 -0.92
C ASP A 34 3.73 -0.95 -1.58
N MET A 35 2.82 -1.61 -0.87
CA MET A 35 2.05 -2.74 -1.40
C MET A 35 1.22 -2.32 -2.63
N LYS A 36 0.48 -1.22 -2.53
CA LYS A 36 -0.33 -0.70 -3.65
C LYS A 36 0.51 -0.33 -4.85
N ALA A 37 1.67 0.31 -4.66
CA ALA A 37 2.57 0.67 -5.74
C ALA A 37 3.01 -0.59 -6.52
N LYS A 38 3.43 -1.64 -5.81
CA LYS A 38 3.81 -2.92 -6.42
C LYS A 38 2.64 -3.60 -7.14
N ALA A 39 1.44 -3.54 -6.57
CA ALA A 39 0.24 -4.09 -7.19
C ALA A 39 -0.10 -3.34 -8.49
N LEU A 40 0.04 -2.01 -8.52
CA LEU A 40 -0.19 -1.19 -9.71
C LEU A 40 0.81 -1.52 -10.84
N GLU A 41 2.09 -1.68 -10.50
CA GLU A 41 3.12 -2.09 -11.47
C GLU A 41 2.83 -3.48 -12.05
N ALA A 42 2.50 -4.45 -11.19
CA ALA A 42 2.20 -5.80 -11.63
C ALA A 42 0.91 -5.91 -12.46
N CYS A 43 -0.10 -5.08 -12.16
CA CYS A 43 -1.39 -5.07 -12.85
C CYS A 43 -1.48 -4.01 -13.96
N GLN A 44 -0.35 -3.51 -14.46
CA GLN A 44 -0.33 -2.43 -15.46
C GLN A 44 -1.11 -2.77 -16.74
N LEU A 45 -1.04 -4.03 -17.20
CA LEU A 45 -1.74 -4.48 -18.41
C LEU A 45 -3.28 -4.41 -18.27
N PRO A 46 -3.92 -5.08 -17.29
CA PRO A 46 -5.38 -4.99 -17.14
C PRO A 46 -5.85 -3.58 -16.75
N ILE A 47 -5.03 -2.78 -16.07
CA ILE A 47 -5.31 -1.35 -15.83
C ILE A 47 -5.35 -0.59 -17.15
N LYS A 48 -4.33 -0.77 -18.02
CA LYS A 48 -4.26 -0.11 -19.32
C LYS A 48 -5.48 -0.45 -20.19
N ASP A 49 -5.87 -1.73 -20.24
CA ASP A 49 -7.06 -2.18 -20.96
C ASP A 49 -8.34 -1.50 -20.48
N PHE A 50 -8.54 -1.40 -19.17
CA PHE A 50 -9.68 -0.71 -18.59
C PHE A 50 -9.65 0.80 -18.89
N VAL A 51 -8.48 1.44 -18.78
CA VAL A 51 -8.31 2.87 -19.07
C VAL A 51 -8.58 3.17 -20.54
N THR A 52 -8.10 2.35 -21.47
CA THR A 52 -8.40 2.51 -22.90
C THR A 52 -9.90 2.42 -23.16
N CYS A 53 -10.57 1.39 -22.64
CA CYS A 53 -12.02 1.24 -22.78
C CYS A 53 -12.80 2.43 -22.17
N SER A 54 -12.36 2.92 -21.02
CA SER A 54 -13.00 4.05 -20.32
C SER A 54 -12.77 5.40 -20.98
N LYS A 55 -11.78 5.53 -21.87
CA LYS A 55 -11.58 6.75 -22.67
C LYS A 55 -12.50 6.81 -23.89
N GLU A 56 -12.85 5.65 -24.44
CA GLU A 56 -13.70 5.53 -25.63
C GLU A 56 -15.19 5.62 -25.28
N HIS A 57 -15.56 5.17 -24.09
CA HIS A 57 -16.91 5.22 -23.59
C HIS A 57 -16.94 6.24 -22.44
N ASN A 58 -17.81 7.25 -22.49
CA ASN A 58 -17.95 8.22 -21.39
C ASN A 58 -19.05 7.78 -20.42
N VAL A 59 -20.29 7.75 -20.91
CA VAL A 59 -21.48 7.49 -20.08
C VAL A 59 -21.75 5.99 -19.91
N THR A 60 -21.31 5.16 -20.85
CA THR A 60 -21.63 3.72 -20.90
C THR A 60 -20.54 2.82 -20.32
N VAL A 61 -19.47 3.37 -19.73
CA VAL A 61 -18.29 2.64 -19.18
C VAL A 61 -18.69 1.49 -18.27
N MET A 62 -19.60 1.75 -17.34
CA MET A 62 -19.98 0.75 -16.32
C MET A 62 -20.61 -0.51 -16.92
N TRP A 63 -21.18 -0.42 -18.12
CA TRP A 63 -21.69 -1.56 -18.85
C TRP A 63 -20.65 -2.12 -19.83
N THR A 64 -20.12 -1.27 -20.72
CA THR A 64 -19.24 -1.72 -21.81
C THR A 64 -17.90 -2.25 -21.30
N CYS A 65 -17.32 -1.59 -20.29
CA CYS A 65 -16.00 -1.93 -19.75
C CYS A 65 -16.07 -2.85 -18.53
N ARG A 66 -17.26 -3.37 -18.17
CA ARG A 66 -17.48 -4.19 -16.97
C ARG A 66 -16.54 -5.39 -16.88
N THR A 67 -16.29 -6.06 -18.01
CA THR A 67 -15.39 -7.23 -18.05
C THR A 67 -13.94 -6.82 -17.77
N LYS A 68 -13.48 -5.72 -18.37
CA LYS A 68 -12.12 -5.19 -18.14
C LYS A 68 -11.93 -4.69 -16.71
N LEU A 69 -12.94 -4.03 -16.16
CA LEU A 69 -13.00 -3.63 -14.75
C LEU A 69 -12.85 -4.84 -13.82
N LYS A 70 -13.57 -5.94 -14.10
CA LYS A 70 -13.47 -7.17 -13.32
C LYS A 70 -12.08 -7.78 -13.38
N THR A 71 -11.46 -7.84 -14.57
CA THR A 71 -10.10 -8.36 -14.73
C THR A 71 -9.07 -7.52 -13.95
N MET A 72 -9.18 -6.20 -14.02
CA MET A 72 -8.32 -5.28 -13.26
C MET A 72 -8.49 -5.49 -11.74
N ASN A 73 -9.73 -5.51 -11.25
CA ASN A 73 -10.01 -5.68 -9.84
C ASN A 73 -9.56 -7.05 -9.31
N ASN A 74 -9.73 -8.12 -10.09
CA ASN A 74 -9.22 -9.44 -9.71
C ASN A 74 -7.70 -9.42 -9.53
N CYS A 75 -6.96 -8.83 -10.48
CA CYS A 75 -5.51 -8.71 -10.39
C CYS A 75 -5.08 -7.91 -9.14
N LEU A 76 -5.72 -6.78 -8.88
CA LEU A 76 -5.39 -5.94 -7.72
C LEU A 76 -5.69 -6.65 -6.41
N ASN A 77 -6.88 -7.28 -6.30
CA ASN A 77 -7.30 -7.96 -5.07
C ASN A 77 -6.40 -9.14 -4.70
N GLU A 78 -5.88 -9.89 -5.68
CA GLU A 78 -4.92 -10.96 -5.46
C GLU A 78 -3.61 -10.46 -4.81
N ARG A 79 -3.25 -9.18 -5.04
CA ARG A 79 -1.98 -8.55 -4.61
C ARG A 79 -2.14 -7.53 -3.49
N THR A 80 -3.36 -7.32 -2.99
CA THR A 80 -3.65 -6.41 -1.89
C THR A 80 -4.40 -7.12 -0.77
N SER A 81 -4.10 -8.41 -0.57
CA SER A 81 -4.69 -9.20 0.50
C SER A 81 -4.11 -8.81 1.87
N GLN A 82 -4.90 -8.99 2.93
CA GLN A 82 -4.43 -8.73 4.30
C GLN A 82 -3.18 -9.55 4.64
N ALA A 83 -3.11 -10.79 4.16
CA ALA A 83 -1.96 -11.66 4.37
C ALA A 83 -0.65 -11.13 3.74
N GLU A 84 -0.74 -10.48 2.57
CA GLU A 84 0.43 -9.85 1.96
C GLU A 84 0.87 -8.60 2.72
N LEU A 85 -0.09 -7.81 3.22
CA LEU A 85 0.21 -6.64 4.05
C LEU A 85 0.89 -7.06 5.36
N ASP A 86 0.35 -8.05 6.07
CA ASP A 86 0.90 -8.56 7.32
C ASP A 86 2.34 -9.08 7.12
N LYS A 87 2.60 -9.76 5.99
CA LYS A 87 3.95 -10.21 5.63
C LYS A 87 4.93 -9.05 5.47
N LEU A 88 4.51 -7.97 4.81
CA LEU A 88 5.35 -6.78 4.63
C LEU A 88 5.61 -6.06 5.96
N MET A 89 4.60 -5.99 6.85
CA MET A 89 4.74 -5.40 8.18
C MET A 89 5.68 -6.23 9.06
N LEU A 90 5.54 -7.56 9.05
CA LEU A 90 6.46 -8.47 9.75
C LEU A 90 7.90 -8.34 9.25
N ALA A 91 8.09 -8.21 7.93
CA ALA A 91 9.42 -7.98 7.37
C ALA A 91 10.01 -6.63 7.83
N LYS A 92 9.20 -5.57 7.90
CA LYS A 92 9.63 -4.26 8.43
C LYS A 92 9.96 -4.32 9.93
N LEU A 93 9.15 -5.03 10.73
CA LEU A 93 9.44 -5.28 12.16
C LEU A 93 10.76 -6.03 12.36
N ALA A 94 10.98 -7.09 11.58
CA ALA A 94 12.21 -7.87 11.64
C ALA A 94 13.44 -7.03 11.27
N LYS A 95 13.33 -6.21 10.22
CA LYS A 95 14.39 -5.28 9.82
C LYS A 95 14.70 -4.26 10.92
N LYS A 96 13.67 -3.66 11.50
CA LYS A 96 13.82 -2.71 12.61
C LYS A 96 14.50 -3.35 13.83
N ARG A 97 14.19 -4.61 14.12
CA ARG A 97 14.85 -5.38 15.19
C ARG A 97 16.34 -5.58 14.90
N SER A 98 16.71 -5.93 13.67
CA SER A 98 18.13 -6.09 13.31
C SER A 98 18.94 -4.80 13.32
N GLU A 99 18.30 -3.64 13.11
CA GLU A 99 18.97 -2.33 13.12
C GLU A 99 19.19 -1.80 14.55
N MET A 100 18.47 -2.35 15.54
CA MET A 100 18.58 -1.97 16.94
C MET A 100 19.70 -2.71 17.69
N ASN A 101 20.22 -3.79 17.10
CA ASN A 101 21.14 -4.75 17.72
C ASN A 101 22.56 -4.61 17.16
#